data_AF-F1DI93-F1
#
_entry.id   AF-F1DI93-F1
#
_cell.length_a   1.000
_cell.length_b   1.000
_cell.length_c   1.000
_cell.angle_alpha   90.00
_cell.angle_beta   90.00
_cell.angle_gamma   90.00
#
_symmetry.space_group_name_H-M   'P 1'
#
loop_
_entity.id
_entity.type
_entity.pdbx_description
1 polymer ?
#
loop_
_entity_poly.entity_id
_entity_poly.type
_entity_poly.pdbx_seq_one_letter_code
_entity_poly.pdbx_strand_id
1 'polypeptide(L)'
;MKGLILWVCVFIFASSSSSKLKEEKHINTNVRAIQDEIKPCLSEIGIAYEALYPPAEIIANVHTQPANKERTKNHGCFMACVLKKQNLIEGTNIKEAQVYSRLHEILDEELDGPGHQIIRKCMEEVRNMTQECEKGFSLYVCIVKEAAAHEEEAKRQKNKKN
;
A
#
# COMPACT_ATOMS: atom_id res chain seq x y z
N MET A 1 5.95 4.34 68.64
CA MET A 1 4.47 4.34 68.73
C MET A 1 3.92 4.93 67.45
N LYS A 2 3.07 4.17 66.74
CA LYS A 2 1.89 4.57 65.94
C LYS A 2 2.05 5.80 65.01
N GLY A 3 1.87 5.71 63.69
CA GLY A 3 0.97 4.82 62.97
C GLY A 3 1.24 4.73 61.47
N LEU A 4 0.79 3.59 60.94
CA LEU A 4 0.61 3.28 59.53
C LEU A 4 -0.51 4.15 58.95
N ILE A 5 -0.27 4.83 57.83
CA ILE A 5 -1.28 5.01 56.79
C ILE A 5 -0.60 4.75 55.44
N LEU A 6 -1.05 3.66 54.83
CA LEU A 6 -0.73 3.19 53.49
C LEU A 6 -1.11 4.24 52.44
N TRP A 7 -0.20 4.53 51.52
CA TRP A 7 -0.59 4.93 50.17
C TRP A 7 0.29 4.19 49.16
N VAL A 8 -0.14 2.96 48.89
CA VAL A 8 0.18 2.25 47.66
C VAL A 8 -0.57 2.97 46.55
N CYS A 9 0.12 3.88 45.87
CA CYS A 9 -0.22 4.30 44.53
C CYS A 9 1.04 4.08 43.71
N VAL A 10 1.25 2.82 43.33
CA VAL A 10 2.10 2.51 42.18
C VAL A 10 1.51 3.31 41.03
N PHE A 11 2.19 4.39 40.63
CA PHE A 11 1.92 5.08 39.38
C PHE A 11 2.36 4.15 38.24
N ILE A 12 1.58 3.10 38.02
CA ILE A 12 1.47 2.45 36.72
C ILE A 12 0.73 3.47 35.85
N PHE A 13 1.48 4.37 35.22
CA PHE A 13 1.01 5.04 34.02
C PHE A 13 0.97 4.00 32.90
N ALA A 14 0.02 3.07 32.99
CA ALA A 14 -0.53 2.42 31.81
C ALA A 14 -1.50 3.41 31.18
N SER A 15 -0.94 4.44 30.53
CA SER A 15 -1.66 5.16 29.47
C SER A 15 -1.71 4.24 28.25
N SER A 16 -2.45 3.13 28.36
CA SER A 16 -2.86 2.37 27.19
C SER A 16 -3.92 3.21 26.49
N SER A 17 -3.49 4.10 25.59
CA SER A 17 -4.38 4.67 24.58
C SER A 17 -4.88 3.50 23.73
N SER A 18 -6.10 3.04 24.04
CA SER A 18 -6.75 1.88 23.44
C SER A 18 -7.16 2.06 21.97
N SER A 19 -6.63 3.07 21.27
CA SER A 19 -6.83 3.27 19.84
C SER A 19 -5.80 2.53 18.97
N LYS A 20 -4.54 2.41 19.41
CA LYS A 20 -3.47 1.76 18.60
C LYS A 20 -3.67 0.26 18.36
N LEU A 21 -4.37 -0.42 19.26
CA LEU A 21 -4.51 -1.88 19.23
C LEU A 21 -5.55 -2.38 18.23
N LYS A 22 -6.57 -1.56 17.92
CA LYS A 22 -7.56 -1.86 16.87
C LYS A 22 -6.98 -1.61 15.48
N GLU A 23 -6.26 -0.49 15.33
CA GLU A 23 -5.64 -0.05 14.09
C GLU A 23 -4.55 -1.04 13.61
N GLU A 24 -3.61 -1.43 14.49
CA GLU A 24 -2.60 -2.46 14.15
C GLU A 24 -3.23 -3.82 13.83
N LYS A 25 -4.28 -4.22 14.56
CA LYS A 25 -4.93 -5.53 14.34
C LYS A 25 -5.71 -5.57 13.02
N HIS A 26 -6.34 -4.46 12.63
CA HIS A 26 -7.11 -4.37 11.38
C HIS A 26 -6.18 -4.30 10.17
N ILE A 27 -5.13 -3.47 10.22
CA ILE A 27 -4.09 -3.39 9.18
C ILE A 27 -3.41 -4.75 8.99
N ASN A 28 -3.03 -5.44 10.08
CA ASN A 28 -2.35 -6.73 9.99
C ASN A 28 -3.26 -7.86 9.46
N THR A 29 -4.57 -7.80 9.73
CA THR A 29 -5.56 -8.74 9.19
C THR A 29 -5.80 -8.50 7.69
N ASN A 30 -5.92 -7.24 7.28
CA ASN A 30 -6.11 -6.86 5.87
C ASN A 30 -4.86 -7.14 5.04
N VAL A 31 -3.66 -6.90 5.59
CA VAL A 31 -2.38 -7.24 4.94
C VAL A 31 -2.24 -8.77 4.76
N ARG A 32 -2.65 -9.57 5.75
CA ARG A 32 -2.65 -11.05 5.62
C ARG A 32 -3.66 -11.52 4.56
N ALA A 33 -4.86 -10.93 4.53
CA ALA A 33 -5.86 -11.23 3.50
C ALA A 33 -5.34 -10.90 2.09
N ILE A 34 -4.68 -9.75 1.93
CA ILE A 34 -4.02 -9.35 0.68
C ILE A 34 -2.91 -10.34 0.31
N GLN A 35 -2.09 -10.81 1.27
CA GLN A 35 -1.07 -11.82 0.99
C GLN A 35 -1.64 -13.15 0.47
N ASP A 36 -2.76 -13.61 1.03
CA ASP A 36 -3.42 -14.84 0.57
C ASP A 36 -4.11 -14.67 -0.79
N GLU A 37 -4.58 -13.46 -1.12
CA GLU A 37 -5.08 -13.09 -2.46
C GLU A 37 -3.95 -12.99 -3.51
N ILE A 38 -2.73 -12.67 -3.07
CA ILE A 38 -1.55 -12.45 -3.92
C ILE A 38 -0.85 -13.76 -4.34
N LYS A 39 -0.77 -14.76 -3.45
CA LYS A 39 -0.03 -16.01 -3.69
C LYS A 39 -0.41 -16.73 -5.00
N PRO A 40 -1.70 -16.86 -5.36
CA PRO A 40 -2.08 -17.51 -6.61
C PRO A 40 -1.48 -16.84 -7.85
N CYS A 41 -1.36 -15.50 -7.83
CA CYS A 41 -0.80 -14.75 -8.96
C CYS A 41 0.68 -15.03 -9.19
N LEU A 42 1.46 -15.24 -8.13
CA LEU A 42 2.87 -15.66 -8.24
C LEU A 42 2.98 -17.03 -8.90
N SER A 43 2.13 -17.97 -8.50
CA SER A 43 2.10 -19.32 -9.07
C SER A 43 1.63 -19.33 -10.53
N GLU A 44 0.59 -18.55 -10.87
CA GLU A 44 0.04 -18.47 -12.23
C GLU A 44 1.06 -17.94 -13.25
N ILE A 45 1.92 -17.00 -12.85
CA ILE A 45 2.96 -16.44 -13.72
C ILE A 45 4.34 -17.08 -13.54
N GLY A 46 4.47 -18.06 -12.63
CA GLY A 46 5.68 -18.85 -12.44
C GLY A 46 6.86 -18.09 -11.84
N ILE A 47 6.63 -17.09 -10.97
CA ILE A 47 7.71 -16.34 -10.32
C ILE A 47 7.65 -16.42 -8.80
N ALA A 48 8.80 -16.23 -8.16
CA ALA A 48 8.88 -16.07 -6.71
C ALA A 48 8.63 -14.61 -6.30
N TYR A 49 8.24 -14.38 -5.05
CA TYR A 49 7.95 -13.03 -4.54
C TYR A 49 9.18 -12.11 -4.63
N GLU A 50 10.38 -12.65 -4.41
CA GLU A 50 11.66 -11.95 -4.46
C GLU A 50 12.03 -11.47 -5.87
N ALA A 51 11.38 -12.02 -6.91
CA ALA A 51 11.53 -11.55 -8.27
C ALA A 51 10.80 -10.20 -8.51
N LEU A 52 9.90 -9.80 -7.61
CA LEU A 52 9.21 -8.51 -7.68
C LEU A 52 10.11 -7.35 -7.22
N TYR A 53 9.78 -6.13 -7.61
CA TYR A 53 10.48 -4.92 -7.20
C TYR A 53 9.97 -4.47 -5.83
N PRO A 54 10.85 -4.34 -4.82
CA PRO A 54 10.50 -3.59 -3.63
C PRO A 54 10.32 -2.10 -3.98
N PRO A 55 9.55 -1.33 -3.19
CA PRO A 55 9.32 0.09 -3.43
C PRO A 55 10.61 0.92 -3.60
N ALA A 56 11.65 0.62 -2.83
CA ALA A 56 12.93 1.31 -2.91
C ALA A 56 13.60 1.20 -4.31
N GLU A 57 13.48 0.05 -4.96
CA GLU A 57 14.01 -0.15 -6.32
C GLU A 57 13.18 0.60 -7.38
N ILE A 58 11.87 0.75 -7.15
CA ILE A 58 11.01 1.58 -8.01
C ILE A 58 11.38 3.06 -7.89
N ILE A 59 11.56 3.56 -6.67
CA ILE A 59 11.98 4.95 -6.41
C ILE A 59 13.35 5.22 -7.03
N ALA A 60 14.29 4.26 -6.92
CA ALA A 60 15.61 4.33 -7.54
C ALA A 60 15.60 4.10 -9.06
N ASN A 61 14.43 3.91 -9.69
CA ASN A 61 14.25 3.69 -11.13
C ASN A 61 15.01 2.45 -11.67
N VAL A 62 15.23 1.41 -10.86
CA VAL A 62 15.93 0.19 -11.30
C VAL A 62 15.20 -0.48 -12.47
N HIS A 63 13.88 -0.43 -12.47
CA HIS A 63 13.00 -1.00 -13.50
C HIS A 63 13.18 -0.42 -14.91
N THR A 64 13.83 0.75 -15.07
CA THR A 64 14.04 1.39 -16.38
C THR A 64 15.27 0.84 -17.11
N GLN A 65 16.13 0.10 -16.41
CA GLN A 65 17.35 -0.46 -17.00
C GLN A 65 17.01 -1.56 -18.02
N PRO A 66 17.66 -1.63 -19.19
CA PRO A 66 17.35 -2.63 -20.21
C PRO A 66 17.44 -4.08 -19.73
N ALA A 67 18.39 -4.38 -18.82
CA ALA A 67 18.58 -5.70 -18.22
C ALA A 67 17.36 -6.17 -17.40
N ASN A 68 16.48 -5.25 -17.02
CA ASN A 68 15.34 -5.48 -16.16
C ASN A 68 14.02 -5.66 -16.94
N LYS A 69 14.05 -5.66 -18.28
CA LYS A 69 12.85 -5.71 -19.13
C LYS A 69 11.91 -6.88 -18.80
N GLU A 70 12.46 -8.08 -18.59
CA GLU A 70 11.68 -9.27 -18.27
C GLU A 70 11.06 -9.18 -16.86
N ARG A 71 11.86 -8.77 -15.87
CA ARG A 71 11.38 -8.56 -14.49
C ARG A 71 10.27 -7.51 -14.43
N THR A 72 10.41 -6.41 -15.17
CA THR A 72 9.37 -5.37 -15.34
C THR A 72 8.08 -5.94 -15.93
N LYS A 73 8.18 -6.73 -17.01
CA LYS A 73 7.01 -7.38 -17.61
C LYS A 73 6.32 -8.32 -16.61
N ASN A 74 7.09 -9.18 -15.94
CA ASN A 74 6.55 -10.15 -14.98
C ASN A 74 5.89 -9.48 -13.79
N HIS A 75 6.49 -8.42 -13.25
CA HIS A 75 5.87 -7.62 -12.19
C HIS A 75 4.58 -6.95 -12.66
N GLY A 76 4.56 -6.43 -13.88
CA GLY A 76 3.35 -5.87 -14.47
C GLY A 76 2.21 -6.89 -14.56
N CYS A 77 2.51 -8.09 -15.05
CA CYS A 77 1.53 -9.16 -15.13
C CYS A 77 1.07 -9.64 -13.75
N PHE A 78 1.97 -9.66 -12.77
CA PHE A 78 1.64 -9.91 -11.38
C PHE A 78 0.60 -8.90 -10.86
N MET A 79 0.84 -7.60 -11.03
CA MET A 79 -0.09 -6.55 -10.61
C MET A 79 -1.44 -6.65 -11.33
N ALA A 80 -1.43 -6.92 -12.64
CA ALA A 80 -2.66 -7.14 -13.39
C ALA A 80 -3.46 -8.34 -12.87
N CYS A 81 -2.80 -9.45 -12.52
CA CYS A 81 -3.45 -10.62 -11.91
C CYS A 81 -4.08 -10.27 -10.57
N VAL A 82 -3.36 -9.58 -9.68
CA VAL A 82 -3.87 -9.19 -8.36
C VAL A 82 -5.12 -8.32 -8.50
N LEU A 83 -5.08 -7.31 -9.37
CA LEU A 83 -6.24 -6.45 -9.65
C LEU A 83 -7.43 -7.24 -10.18
N LYS A 84 -7.22 -8.25 -11.04
CA LYS A 84 -8.28 -9.11 -11.55
C LYS A 84 -8.90 -9.99 -10.47
N LYS A 85 -8.08 -10.61 -9.63
CA LYS A 85 -8.56 -11.48 -8.53
C LYS A 85 -9.36 -10.69 -7.50
N GLN A 86 -9.01 -9.43 -7.28
CA GLN A 86 -9.76 -8.50 -6.45
C GLN A 86 -10.97 -7.87 -7.16
N ASN A 87 -11.28 -8.29 -8.40
CA ASN A 87 -12.34 -7.75 -9.23
C ASN A 87 -12.18 -6.26 -9.58
N LEU A 88 -11.00 -5.66 -9.40
CA LEU A 88 -10.75 -4.24 -9.57
C LEU A 88 -10.54 -3.82 -11.03
N ILE A 89 -10.29 -4.78 -11.92
CA ILE A 89 -10.10 -4.54 -13.35
C ILE A 89 -10.84 -5.59 -14.18
N GLU A 90 -11.36 -5.18 -15.35
CA GLU A 90 -11.88 -6.07 -16.39
C GLU A 90 -11.20 -5.73 -17.71
N GLY A 91 -10.41 -6.67 -18.24
CA GLY A 91 -9.49 -6.35 -19.32
C GLY A 91 -8.51 -5.27 -18.86
N THR A 92 -8.52 -4.12 -19.55
CA THR A 92 -7.77 -2.92 -19.19
C THR A 92 -8.61 -1.86 -18.46
N ASN A 93 -9.90 -2.10 -18.26
CA ASN A 93 -10.81 -1.12 -17.65
C ASN A 93 -10.78 -1.25 -16.13
N ILE A 94 -10.30 -0.20 -15.46
CA ILE A 94 -10.27 -0.13 -14.00
C ILE A 94 -11.67 0.20 -13.49
N LYS A 95 -12.14 -0.58 -12.50
CA LYS A 95 -13.43 -0.36 -11.84
C LYS A 95 -13.23 0.62 -10.68
N GLU A 96 -13.10 1.91 -11.00
CA GLU A 96 -12.70 2.98 -10.06
C GLU A 96 -13.48 2.95 -8.73
N ALA A 97 -14.80 2.78 -8.76
CA ALA A 97 -15.62 2.70 -7.55
C ALA A 97 -15.21 1.53 -6.63
N GLN A 98 -14.84 0.38 -7.20
CA GLN A 98 -14.39 -0.78 -6.44
C GLN A 98 -12.98 -0.56 -5.90
N VAL A 99 -12.11 0.12 -6.65
CA VAL A 99 -10.78 0.51 -6.17
C VAL A 99 -10.91 1.43 -4.96
N TYR A 100 -11.78 2.43 -4.99
CA TYR A 100 -11.99 3.33 -3.85
C TYR A 100 -12.59 2.60 -2.64
N SER A 101 -13.57 1.71 -2.85
CA SER A 101 -14.11 0.88 -1.77
C SER A 101 -13.02 0.03 -1.11
N ARG A 102 -12.17 -0.62 -1.93
CA ARG A 102 -11.07 -1.44 -1.44
C ARG A 102 -10.01 -0.62 -0.71
N LEU A 103 -9.73 0.59 -1.19
CA LEU A 103 -8.78 1.49 -0.55
C LEU A 103 -9.28 1.94 0.83
N HIS A 104 -10.56 2.29 0.94
CA HIS A 104 -11.20 2.64 2.21
C HIS A 104 -11.15 1.46 3.21
N GLU A 105 -11.42 0.24 2.77
CA GLU A 105 -11.29 -0.97 3.61
C GLU A 105 -9.86 -1.17 4.16
N ILE A 106 -8.85 -0.81 3.38
CA ILE A 106 -7.44 -1.05 3.72
C ILE A 106 -6.87 0.06 4.61
N LEU A 107 -7.13 1.32 4.24
CA LEU A 107 -6.50 2.47 4.87
C LEU A 107 -7.36 3.12 5.96
N ASP A 108 -8.67 2.81 6.02
CA ASP A 108 -9.63 3.52 6.88
C ASP A 108 -9.55 5.05 6.70
N GLU A 109 -9.32 5.47 5.45
CA GLU A 109 -9.18 6.88 5.06
C GLU A 109 -10.48 7.40 4.42
N GLU A 110 -10.76 8.69 4.65
CA GLU A 110 -11.79 9.46 3.94
C GLU A 110 -11.50 9.53 2.43
N LEU A 111 -12.56 9.74 1.61
CA LEU A 111 -12.48 9.75 0.14
C LEU A 111 -11.60 10.88 -0.45
N ASP A 112 -11.24 11.87 0.35
CA ASP A 112 -10.33 12.98 0.00
C ASP A 112 -8.95 12.84 0.67
N GLY A 113 -8.70 11.75 1.38
CA GLY A 113 -7.43 11.45 2.03
C GLY A 113 -6.27 11.24 1.04
N PRO A 114 -5.01 11.28 1.53
CA PRO A 114 -3.82 11.18 0.69
C PRO A 114 -3.80 9.93 -0.20
N GLY A 115 -4.23 8.77 0.32
CA GLY A 115 -4.30 7.54 -0.46
C GLY A 115 -5.25 7.65 -1.65
N HIS A 116 -6.44 8.20 -1.42
CA HIS A 116 -7.44 8.41 -2.48
C HIS A 116 -6.96 9.38 -3.56
N GLN A 117 -6.24 10.44 -3.18
CA GLN A 117 -5.66 11.40 -4.12
C GLN A 117 -4.60 10.75 -5.01
N ILE A 118 -3.69 9.98 -4.41
CA ILE A 118 -2.65 9.23 -5.14
C ILE A 118 -3.28 8.26 -6.13
N ILE A 119 -4.23 7.44 -5.67
CA ILE A 119 -4.87 6.43 -6.50
C ILE A 119 -5.64 7.05 -7.66
N ARG A 120 -6.38 8.16 -7.43
CA ARG A 120 -7.05 8.91 -8.51
C ARG A 120 -6.06 9.34 -9.59
N LYS A 121 -4.99 10.03 -9.19
CA LYS A 121 -3.95 10.51 -10.11
C LYS A 121 -3.34 9.36 -10.92
N CYS A 122 -3.01 8.25 -10.26
CA CYS A 122 -2.37 7.12 -10.93
C CYS A 122 -3.31 6.35 -11.86
N MET A 123 -4.60 6.24 -11.54
CA MET A 123 -5.60 5.67 -12.45
C MET A 123 -5.80 6.55 -13.69
N GLU A 124 -5.81 7.87 -13.53
CA GLU A 124 -5.86 8.82 -14.64
C GLU A 124 -4.65 8.69 -15.57
N GLU A 125 -3.44 8.54 -15.01
CA GLU A 125 -2.19 8.40 -15.77
C GLU A 125 -2.20 7.15 -16.68
N VAL A 126 -2.73 6.03 -16.17
CA VAL A 126 -2.75 4.77 -16.93
C VAL A 126 -4.02 4.56 -17.75
N ARG A 127 -5.00 5.47 -17.68
CA ARG A 127 -6.37 5.29 -18.21
C ARG A 127 -6.38 4.71 -19.63
N ASN A 128 -5.56 5.26 -20.51
CA ASN A 128 -5.53 4.92 -21.94
C ASN A 128 -4.58 3.76 -22.31
N MET A 129 -3.89 3.14 -21.34
CA MET A 129 -3.02 1.99 -21.62
C MET A 129 -3.83 0.74 -21.99
N THR A 130 -3.41 0.05 -23.04
CA THR A 130 -4.15 -1.07 -23.65
C THR A 130 -3.54 -2.45 -23.38
N GLN A 131 -2.33 -2.50 -22.82
CA GLN A 131 -1.69 -3.74 -22.40
C GLN A 131 -1.85 -3.90 -20.89
N GLU A 132 -2.47 -5.00 -20.45
CA GLU A 132 -2.82 -5.19 -19.04
C GLU A 132 -1.59 -5.23 -18.12
N CYS A 133 -0.55 -5.97 -18.49
CA CYS A 133 0.67 -6.04 -17.70
C CYS A 133 1.37 -4.68 -17.63
N GLU A 134 1.41 -3.94 -18.74
CA GLU A 134 2.01 -2.60 -18.79
C GLU A 134 1.21 -1.61 -17.93
N LYS A 135 -0.12 -1.61 -18.04
CA LYS A 135 -1.03 -0.82 -17.21
C LYS A 135 -0.84 -1.16 -15.72
N GLY A 136 -0.78 -2.44 -15.38
CA GLY A 136 -0.56 -2.90 -14.01
C GLY A 136 0.79 -2.43 -13.46
N PHE A 137 1.85 -2.49 -14.26
CA PHE A 137 3.17 -2.02 -13.84
C PHE A 137 3.22 -0.50 -13.66
N SER A 138 2.73 0.25 -14.66
CA SER A 138 2.70 1.72 -14.62
C SER A 138 1.87 2.24 -13.45
N LEU A 139 0.75 1.58 -13.15
CA LEU A 139 -0.08 1.92 -11.98
C LEU A 139 0.71 1.74 -10.68
N TYR A 140 1.41 0.62 -10.53
CA TYR A 140 2.27 0.35 -9.37
C TYR A 140 3.40 1.39 -9.23
N VAL A 141 4.10 1.68 -10.32
CA VAL A 141 5.18 2.69 -10.33
C VAL A 141 4.68 4.06 -9.89
N CYS A 142 3.54 4.50 -10.44
CA CYS A 142 2.94 5.77 -10.05
C CYS A 142 2.60 5.78 -8.56
N ILE A 143 1.88 4.77 -8.06
CA ILE A 143 1.47 4.71 -6.64
C ILE A 143 2.67 4.81 -5.71
N VAL A 144 3.73 4.02 -5.97
CA VAL A 144 4.93 4.02 -5.14
C VAL A 144 5.62 5.37 -5.13
N LYS A 145 5.77 6.02 -6.30
CA LYS A 145 6.45 7.31 -6.41
C LYS A 145 5.66 8.43 -5.77
N GLU A 146 4.35 8.47 -5.99
CA GLU A 146 3.46 9.47 -5.40
C GLU A 146 3.40 9.32 -3.88
N ALA A 147 3.26 8.09 -3.36
CA ALA A 147 3.30 7.84 -1.92
C ALA A 147 4.62 8.32 -1.29
N ALA A 148 5.75 8.01 -1.92
CA ALA A 148 7.05 8.47 -1.46
C ALA A 148 7.16 10.01 -1.46
N ALA A 149 6.66 10.68 -2.50
CA ALA A 149 6.64 12.13 -2.59
C ALA A 149 5.79 12.77 -1.48
N HIS A 150 4.57 12.25 -1.25
CA HIS A 150 3.69 12.71 -0.17
C HIS A 150 4.34 12.55 1.21
N GLU A 151 5.03 11.43 1.46
CA GLU A 151 5.78 11.24 2.70
C GLU A 151 6.92 12.26 2.89
N GLU A 152 7.69 12.52 1.82
CA GLU A 152 8.77 13.51 1.87
C GLU A 152 8.23 14.91 2.17
N GLU A 153 7.13 15.30 1.53
CA GLU A 153 6.47 16.59 1.77
C GLU A 153 5.98 16.70 3.21
N ALA A 154 5.33 15.66 3.74
CA ALA A 154 4.89 15.63 5.13
C ALA A 154 6.07 15.76 6.12
N LYS A 155 7.20 15.09 5.85
CA LYS A 155 8.44 15.20 6.65
C LYS A 155 9.00 16.63 6.59
N ARG A 156 9.07 17.24 5.40
CA ARG A 156 9.56 18.61 5.21
C ARG A 156 8.68 19.63 5.93
N GLN A 157 7.35 19.47 5.90
CA GLN A 157 6.42 20.37 6.59
C GLN A 157 6.54 20.27 8.11
N LYS A 158 6.75 19.07 8.66
CA LYS A 158 7.02 18.88 10.11
C LYS A 158 8.33 19.55 10.53
N ASN A 159 9.40 19.38 9.75
CA ASN A 159 10.69 19.99 10.05
C ASN A 159 10.69 21.53 9.98
N LYS A 160 9.78 22.13 9.20
CA LYS A 160 9.60 23.61 9.16
C LYS A 160 8.81 24.16 10.36
N LYS A 161 8.08 23.31 11.07
CA LYS A 161 7.24 23.69 12.23
C LYS A 161 7.95 23.53 13.57
N ASN A 162 9.07 22.82 13.60
CA ASN A 162 9.95 22.66 14.76
C ASN A 162 11.11 23.66 14.69
#